data_AF-A0A2N5BQ28-F1
#
_entry.id   AF-A0A2N5BQ28-F1
#
_cell.length_a   1.000
_cell.length_b   1.000
_cell.length_c   1.000
_cell.angle_alpha   90.00
_cell.angle_beta   90.00
_cell.angle_gamma   90.00
#
_symmetry.space_group_name_H-M   'P 1'
#
loop_
_entity.id
_entity.type
_entity.pdbx_description
1 polymer ?
#
loop_
_entity_poly.entity_id
_entity_poly.type
_entity_poly.pdbx_seq_one_letter_code
_entity_poly.pdbx_strand_id
1 'polypeptide(L)'
;MLVTVRFSYIADVIPPRCRNPRPVRFDDGVEVVTLREIEALAAPVAIISTKADEPVPVRIEYRWFEGQLWTSCSVFACQRQAQTSGGTDFEYSSPGTELSLITDSATLSDHRLGIYVSSSVGQEAIGQYLQHWARGLIFIDGQLYRPAGEPRYVVMTFGLSNNHGGTSVLCTDYSNSNIKEDAYFSLYQLAQAQQYAGRIAAARGDTRSFRSDPGLSFQVLIPEAVQIDNRIDLQVAA
;
A
#
# COMPACT_ATOMS: atom_id res chain seq x y z
N MET A 1 -2.37 -9.71 19.87
CA MET A 1 -3.38 -8.81 20.49
C MET A 1 -4.82 -9.23 20.14
N LEU A 2 -5.76 -9.20 21.09
CA LEU A 2 -7.21 -9.41 20.84
C LEU A 2 -7.93 -8.07 20.67
N VAL A 3 -8.91 -8.02 19.75
CA VAL A 3 -9.77 -6.85 19.53
C VAL A 3 -11.22 -7.30 19.45
N THR A 4 -12.06 -6.72 20.30
CA THR A 4 -13.52 -6.87 20.19
C THR A 4 -14.04 -5.84 19.20
N VAL A 5 -14.73 -6.29 18.15
CA VAL A 5 -15.36 -5.43 17.15
C VAL A 5 -16.87 -5.51 17.31
N ARG A 6 -17.51 -4.38 17.62
CA ARG A 6 -18.97 -4.24 17.66
C ARG A 6 -19.44 -3.66 16.34
N PHE A 7 -20.51 -4.17 15.75
CA PHE A 7 -20.94 -3.72 14.43
C PHE A 7 -22.45 -3.86 14.20
N SER A 8 -22.96 -3.02 13.29
CA SER A 8 -24.32 -3.14 12.79
C SER A 8 -24.39 -4.10 11.60
N TYR A 9 -25.47 -4.86 11.46
CA TYR A 9 -25.74 -5.69 10.29
C TYR A 9 -27.22 -5.66 9.94
N ILE A 10 -27.53 -6.02 8.69
CA ILE A 10 -28.90 -6.18 8.21
C ILE A 10 -29.13 -7.67 7.98
N ALA A 11 -30.24 -8.17 8.51
CA ALA A 11 -30.71 -9.53 8.27
C ALA A 11 -32.18 -9.52 7.84
N ASP A 12 -32.54 -10.51 7.02
CA ASP A 12 -33.92 -10.71 6.58
C ASP A 12 -34.71 -11.44 7.66
N VAL A 13 -35.68 -10.74 8.24
CA VAL A 13 -36.61 -11.28 9.25
C VAL A 13 -37.99 -11.38 8.63
N ILE A 14 -38.72 -12.46 8.89
CA ILE A 14 -40.14 -12.55 8.54
C ILE A 14 -40.95 -12.12 9.77
N PRO A 15 -41.58 -10.92 9.76
CA PRO A 15 -42.38 -10.49 10.90
C PRO A 15 -43.59 -11.41 11.12
N PRO A 16 -44.13 -11.46 12.35
CA PRO A 16 -45.37 -12.19 12.61
C PRO A 16 -46.47 -11.78 11.62
N ARG A 17 -47.16 -12.77 11.04
CA ARG A 17 -48.24 -12.61 10.05
C ARG A 17 -47.82 -12.11 8.66
N CYS A 18 -46.52 -11.94 8.41
CA CYS A 18 -46.00 -11.67 7.06
C CYS A 18 -45.56 -12.97 6.36
N ARG A 19 -45.47 -12.93 5.03
CA ARG A 19 -44.93 -14.03 4.20
C ARG A 19 -43.57 -13.71 3.58
N ASN A 20 -43.29 -12.42 3.37
CA ASN A 20 -42.06 -11.98 2.73
C ASN A 20 -41.08 -11.50 3.81
N PRO A 21 -39.79 -11.86 3.69
CA PRO A 21 -38.75 -11.30 4.55
C PRO A 21 -38.67 -9.79 4.41
N ARG A 22 -38.26 -9.13 5.49
CA ARG A 22 -38.01 -7.71 5.58
C ARG A 22 -36.59 -7.52 6.10
N PRO A 23 -35.77 -6.66 5.47
CA PRO A 23 -34.46 -6.33 5.99
C PRO A 23 -34.63 -5.52 7.28
N VAL A 24 -34.02 -5.99 8.35
CA VAL A 24 -33.99 -5.32 9.66
C VAL A 24 -32.53 -5.12 10.06
N ARG A 25 -32.22 -3.91 10.55
CA ARG A 25 -30.89 -3.60 11.09
C ARG A 25 -30.82 -4.00 12.57
N PHE A 26 -29.70 -4.60 12.93
CA PHE A 26 -29.32 -4.97 14.29
C PHE A 26 -27.97 -4.34 14.60
N ASP A 27 -27.76 -3.95 15.87
CA ASP A 27 -26.53 -3.31 16.36
C ASP A 27 -25.82 -4.16 17.43
N ASP A 28 -26.21 -5.42 17.55
CA ASP A 28 -25.69 -6.39 18.51
C ASP A 28 -24.62 -7.32 17.92
N GLY A 29 -24.15 -7.02 16.70
CA GLY A 29 -23.05 -7.75 16.08
C GLY A 29 -21.78 -7.60 16.91
N VAL A 30 -21.15 -8.73 17.25
CA VAL A 30 -19.87 -8.77 17.96
C VAL A 30 -18.99 -9.84 17.32
N GLU A 31 -17.77 -9.46 16.97
CA GLU A 31 -16.73 -10.36 16.51
C GLU A 31 -15.46 -10.12 17.32
N VAL A 32 -14.79 -11.18 17.75
CA VAL A 32 -13.47 -11.07 18.41
C VAL A 32 -12.41 -11.54 17.44
N VAL A 33 -11.52 -10.63 17.05
CA VAL A 33 -10.43 -10.92 16.13
C VAL A 33 -9.08 -10.92 16.85
N THR A 34 -8.15 -11.71 16.33
CA THR A 34 -6.77 -11.76 16.83
C THR A 34 -5.83 -11.10 15.83
N LEU A 35 -5.18 -10.02 16.25
CA LEU A 35 -4.11 -9.38 15.49
C LEU A 35 -2.78 -10.04 15.86
N ARG A 36 -2.01 -10.40 14.83
CA ARG A 36 -0.72 -11.07 14.97
C ARG A 36 0.31 -10.11 15.53
N GLU A 37 0.81 -10.41 16.70
CA GLU A 37 1.89 -9.66 17.34
C GLU A 37 3.17 -10.47 17.18
N ILE A 38 4.20 -9.84 16.63
CA ILE A 38 5.46 -10.50 16.31
C ILE A 38 6.61 -9.66 16.86
N GLU A 39 7.71 -10.33 17.20
CA GLU A 39 8.93 -9.65 17.64
C GLU A 39 9.59 -8.92 16.46
N ALA A 40 10.19 -7.76 16.74
CA ALA A 40 10.91 -6.99 15.72
C ALA A 40 12.03 -7.77 15.03
N LEU A 41 12.63 -8.75 15.72
CA LEU A 41 13.67 -9.62 15.16
C LEU A 41 13.13 -10.63 14.14
N ALA A 42 11.85 -11.03 14.24
CA ALA A 42 11.23 -11.93 13.28
C ALA A 42 10.89 -11.21 11.97
N ALA A 43 10.71 -9.89 12.01
CA ALA A 43 10.45 -9.02 10.86
C ALA A 43 11.53 -7.94 10.74
N PRO A 44 12.77 -8.31 10.36
CA PRO A 44 13.88 -7.37 10.24
C PRO A 44 13.63 -6.34 9.14
N VAL A 45 14.24 -5.16 9.28
CA VAL A 45 14.22 -4.12 8.23
C VAL A 45 15.01 -4.61 7.02
N ALA A 46 14.36 -4.64 5.86
CA ALA A 46 14.91 -5.11 4.61
C ALA A 46 15.28 -3.98 3.65
N ILE A 47 14.48 -2.92 3.62
CA ILE A 47 14.70 -1.77 2.74
C ILE A 47 14.42 -0.49 3.52
N ILE A 48 15.27 0.52 3.33
CA ILE A 48 15.08 1.86 3.88
C ILE A 48 15.02 2.83 2.71
N SER A 49 13.88 3.51 2.54
CA SER A 49 13.72 4.62 1.59
C SER A 49 13.99 5.93 2.30
N THR A 50 14.74 6.83 1.66
CA THR A 50 15.04 8.16 2.18
C THR A 50 14.81 9.22 1.11
N LYS A 51 14.19 10.34 1.51
CA LYS A 51 14.08 11.55 0.69
C LYS A 51 15.02 12.61 1.23
N ALA A 52 16.06 12.95 0.47
CA ALA A 52 17.13 13.83 0.93
C ALA A 52 16.77 15.32 0.93
N ASP A 53 15.82 15.73 0.09
CA ASP A 53 15.44 17.14 -0.11
C ASP A 53 14.57 17.72 1.02
N GLU A 54 14.33 16.96 2.09
CA GLU A 54 13.55 17.41 3.24
C GLU A 54 14.46 17.82 4.42
N PRO A 55 14.15 18.92 5.15
CA PRO A 55 14.98 19.42 6.25
C PRO A 55 15.25 18.38 7.35
N VAL A 56 14.30 17.44 7.51
CA VAL A 56 14.46 16.24 8.31
C VAL A 56 14.23 15.07 7.36
N PRO A 57 15.24 14.23 7.09
CA PRO A 57 15.10 13.11 6.17
C PRO A 57 13.98 12.18 6.63
N VAL A 58 12.91 12.14 5.85
CA VAL A 58 11.85 11.17 6.03
C VAL A 58 12.38 9.81 5.63
N ARG A 59 12.29 8.86 6.57
CA ARG A 59 12.67 7.46 6.37
C ARG A 59 11.42 6.59 6.37
N ILE A 60 11.34 5.69 5.40
CA ILE A 60 10.33 4.63 5.36
C ILE A 60 11.08 3.30 5.47
N GLU A 61 10.70 2.51 6.47
CA GLU A 61 11.25 1.18 6.69
C GLU A 61 10.29 0.13 6.15
N TYR A 62 10.82 -0.72 5.28
CA TYR A 62 10.13 -1.90 4.81
C TYR A 62 10.73 -3.12 5.50
N ARG A 63 9.92 -3.81 6.29
CA ARG A 63 10.29 -5.02 7.04
C ARG A 63 9.96 -6.28 6.24
N TRP A 64 10.82 -7.28 6.30
CA TRP A 64 10.63 -8.55 5.61
C TRP A 64 10.07 -9.62 6.55
N PHE A 65 8.90 -10.17 6.23
CA PHE A 65 8.26 -11.20 7.03
C PHE A 65 7.35 -12.07 6.16
N GLU A 66 7.45 -13.39 6.33
CA GLU A 66 6.65 -14.39 5.58
C GLU A 66 6.69 -14.22 4.05
N GLY A 67 7.85 -13.82 3.49
CA GLY A 67 8.00 -13.67 2.04
C GLY A 67 7.40 -12.39 1.47
N GLN A 68 7.05 -11.42 2.33
CA GLN A 68 6.45 -10.15 1.93
C GLN A 68 7.06 -8.97 2.67
N LEU A 69 7.00 -7.78 2.05
CA LEU A 69 7.37 -6.51 2.67
C LEU A 69 6.21 -5.91 3.45
N TRP A 70 6.52 -5.28 4.58
CA TRP A 70 5.57 -4.66 5.49
C TRP A 70 6.05 -3.25 5.86
N THR A 71 5.13 -2.29 5.94
CA THR A 71 5.45 -0.91 6.37
C THR A 71 4.44 -0.40 7.40
N SER A 72 4.88 0.51 8.27
CA SER A 72 4.07 1.10 9.33
C SER A 72 3.25 2.30 8.87
N CYS A 73 3.44 2.77 7.64
CA CYS A 73 2.80 3.98 7.13
C CYS A 73 2.14 3.76 5.77
N SER A 74 1.16 4.61 5.44
CA SER A 74 0.59 4.61 4.10
C SER A 74 1.63 5.07 3.08
N VAL A 75 1.81 4.29 2.02
CA VAL A 75 2.74 4.60 0.92
C VAL A 75 2.04 4.60 -0.42
N PHE A 76 2.41 5.56 -1.27
CA PHE A 76 2.03 5.59 -2.68
C PHE A 76 3.23 6.07 -3.48
N ALA A 77 3.63 5.29 -4.48
CA ALA A 77 4.81 5.57 -5.29
C ALA A 77 6.08 5.75 -4.43
N CYS A 78 6.25 4.88 -3.42
CA CYS A 78 7.33 4.90 -2.44
C CYS A 78 7.39 6.14 -1.54
N GLN A 79 6.37 7.00 -1.55
CA GLN A 79 6.27 8.18 -0.69
C GLN A 79 5.21 7.97 0.38
N ARG A 80 5.48 8.44 1.61
CA ARG A 80 4.49 8.46 2.68
C ARG A 80 3.29 9.32 2.27
N GLN A 81 2.10 8.83 2.58
CA GLN A 81 0.85 9.57 2.42
C GLN A 81 0.26 9.81 3.81
N ALA A 82 -0.08 11.05 4.10
CA ALA A 82 -0.89 11.37 5.26
C ALA A 82 -2.28 10.76 5.06
N GLN A 83 -2.89 10.24 6.12
CA GLN A 83 -4.26 9.73 6.06
C GLN A 83 -5.28 10.87 5.93
N THR A 84 -4.90 12.09 6.33
CA THR A 84 -5.70 13.31 6.14
C THR A 84 -5.01 14.30 5.20
N SER A 85 -5.83 15.05 4.44
CA SER A 85 -5.32 16.03 3.48
C SER A 85 -4.52 17.13 4.17
N GLY A 86 -3.23 17.25 3.83
CA GLY A 86 -2.31 18.19 4.49
C GLY A 86 -1.93 17.79 5.92
N GLY A 87 -2.28 16.57 6.34
CA GLY A 87 -2.04 16.05 7.69
C GLY A 87 -0.62 15.56 7.93
N THR A 88 -0.37 15.15 9.18
CA THR A 88 0.88 14.54 9.62
C THR A 88 0.71 13.11 10.16
N ASP A 89 -0.43 12.50 9.87
CA ASP A 89 -0.89 11.19 10.30
C ASP A 89 -0.49 10.10 9.30
N PHE A 90 0.81 9.86 9.19
CA PHE A 90 1.35 8.94 8.18
C PHE A 90 1.30 7.47 8.64
N GLU A 91 1.47 7.24 9.94
CA GLU A 91 1.51 5.91 10.54
C GLU A 91 0.11 5.30 10.64
N TYR A 92 0.02 3.99 10.42
CA TYR A 92 -1.22 3.26 10.63
C TYR A 92 -1.60 3.26 12.10
N SER A 93 -2.83 3.67 12.39
CA SER A 93 -3.34 3.69 13.75
C SER A 93 -3.60 2.27 14.26
N SER A 94 -3.30 2.02 15.53
CA SER A 94 -3.77 0.82 16.22
C SER A 94 -5.30 0.90 16.46
N PRO A 95 -6.05 -0.21 16.30
CA PRO A 95 -7.47 -0.26 16.61
C PRO A 95 -7.77 -0.24 18.12
N GLY A 96 -6.75 -0.40 18.99
CA GLY A 96 -7.00 -0.62 20.42
C GLY A 96 -7.66 -1.98 20.67
N THR A 97 -8.12 -2.22 21.90
CA THR A 97 -8.76 -3.50 22.29
C THR A 97 -10.25 -3.56 21.94
N GLU A 98 -10.87 -2.42 21.67
CA GLU A 98 -12.29 -2.30 21.33
C GLU A 98 -12.45 -1.40 20.11
N LEU A 99 -13.21 -1.86 19.13
CA LEU A 99 -13.57 -1.12 17.92
C LEU A 99 -15.08 -1.11 17.75
N SER A 100 -15.67 0.06 17.51
CA SER A 100 -17.09 0.18 17.18
C SER A 100 -17.28 0.60 15.73
N LEU A 101 -18.00 -0.25 15.00
CA LEU A 101 -18.51 -0.02 13.65
C LEU A 101 -20.04 0.07 13.65
N ILE A 102 -20.67 0.32 14.80
CA ILE A 102 -22.11 0.54 14.89
C ILE A 102 -22.46 1.83 14.16
N THR A 103 -23.36 1.74 13.18
CA THR A 103 -23.74 2.86 12.32
C THR A 103 -25.06 2.59 11.61
N ASP A 104 -25.78 3.66 11.28
CA ASP A 104 -26.95 3.61 10.40
C ASP A 104 -26.59 3.53 8.91
N SER A 105 -25.30 3.72 8.57
CA SER A 105 -24.79 3.64 7.21
C SER A 105 -24.95 2.23 6.61
N ALA A 106 -25.17 2.18 5.29
CA ALA A 106 -25.15 0.94 4.52
C ALA A 106 -23.75 0.29 4.45
N THR A 107 -22.70 1.06 4.78
CA THR A 107 -21.33 0.61 4.83
C THR A 107 -20.76 0.83 6.22
N LEU A 108 -20.24 -0.24 6.80
CA LEU A 108 -19.38 -0.19 7.98
C LEU A 108 -17.99 0.23 7.53
N SER A 109 -17.54 1.39 7.98
CA SER A 109 -16.26 1.95 7.54
C SER A 109 -15.44 2.53 8.67
N ASP A 110 -14.15 2.17 8.71
CA ASP A 110 -13.12 2.90 9.43
C ASP A 110 -11.94 3.13 8.49
N HIS A 111 -11.79 4.38 8.04
CA HIS A 111 -10.77 4.75 7.05
C HIS A 111 -9.34 4.58 7.58
N ARG A 112 -9.12 4.84 8.88
CA ARG A 112 -7.79 4.70 9.48
C ARG A 112 -7.35 3.24 9.47
N LEU A 113 -8.31 2.34 9.69
CA LEU A 113 -8.08 0.89 9.74
C LEU A 113 -8.26 0.18 8.39
N GLY A 114 -8.71 0.89 7.35
CA GLY A 114 -8.96 0.33 6.02
C GLY A 114 -10.11 -0.66 5.99
N ILE A 115 -11.10 -0.48 6.86
CA ILE A 115 -12.28 -1.34 6.97
C ILE A 115 -13.39 -0.75 6.10
N TYR A 116 -13.95 -1.55 5.19
CA TYR A 116 -15.07 -1.21 4.32
C TYR A 116 -15.87 -2.48 3.98
N VAL A 117 -17.00 -2.67 4.66
CA VAL A 117 -17.89 -3.80 4.42
C VAL A 117 -19.34 -3.35 4.48
N SER A 118 -20.19 -3.86 3.58
CA SER A 118 -21.60 -3.48 3.59
C SER A 118 -22.33 -4.16 4.75
N SER A 119 -23.20 -3.43 5.44
CA SER A 119 -24.03 -3.98 6.50
C SER A 119 -25.06 -5.01 5.97
N SER A 120 -25.34 -5.04 4.66
CA SER A 120 -26.33 -5.94 4.05
C SER A 120 -25.81 -7.34 3.71
N VAL A 121 -24.51 -7.60 3.85
CA VAL A 121 -23.94 -8.95 3.61
C VAL A 121 -24.26 -9.94 4.73
N GLY A 122 -24.87 -9.46 5.83
CA GLY A 122 -25.26 -10.27 6.98
C GLY A 122 -24.15 -10.45 8.01
N GLN A 123 -24.55 -10.86 9.22
CA GLN A 123 -23.66 -10.94 10.39
C GLN A 123 -22.43 -11.84 10.16
N GLU A 124 -22.65 -13.05 9.63
CA GLU A 124 -21.58 -14.03 9.43
C GLU A 124 -20.53 -13.53 8.43
N ALA A 125 -20.97 -12.97 7.29
CA ALA A 125 -20.07 -12.45 6.28
C ALA A 125 -19.26 -11.24 6.78
N ILE A 126 -19.86 -10.40 7.62
CA ILE A 126 -19.13 -9.31 8.29
C ILE A 126 -18.08 -9.89 9.25
N GLY A 127 -18.42 -10.89 10.05
CA GLY A 127 -17.45 -11.58 10.92
C GLY A 127 -16.28 -12.18 10.14
N GLN A 128 -16.54 -12.87 9.03
CA GLN A 128 -15.52 -13.42 8.13
C GLN A 128 -14.63 -12.32 7.51
N TYR A 129 -15.23 -11.20 7.09
CA TYR A 129 -14.50 -10.04 6.60
C TYR A 129 -13.55 -9.49 7.67
N LEU A 130 -14.01 -9.33 8.92
CA LEU A 130 -13.20 -8.83 10.03
C LEU A 130 -12.05 -9.78 10.37
N GLN A 131 -12.28 -11.10 10.32
CA GLN A 131 -11.22 -12.10 10.48
C GLN A 131 -10.18 -12.02 9.35
N HIS A 132 -10.61 -11.80 8.10
CA HIS A 132 -9.70 -11.60 6.98
C HIS A 132 -8.88 -10.31 7.12
N TRP A 133 -9.54 -9.21 7.47
CA TRP A 133 -8.90 -7.92 7.78
C TRP A 133 -7.81 -8.10 8.85
N ALA A 134 -8.11 -8.78 9.95
CA ALA A 134 -7.16 -9.00 11.03
C ALA A 134 -5.92 -9.82 10.60
N ARG A 135 -6.09 -10.81 9.71
CA ARG A 135 -4.97 -11.63 9.18
C ARG A 135 -4.04 -10.82 8.27
N GLY A 136 -4.57 -9.81 7.59
CA GLY A 136 -3.80 -8.90 6.73
C GLY A 136 -2.95 -7.89 7.48
N LEU A 137 -2.88 -7.98 8.81
CA LEU A 137 -2.17 -7.03 9.68
C LEU A 137 -1.13 -7.77 10.53
N ILE A 138 -0.06 -7.06 10.88
CA ILE A 138 0.90 -7.47 11.91
C ILE A 138 1.19 -6.29 12.86
N PHE A 139 1.51 -6.63 14.09
CA PHE A 139 1.95 -5.71 15.14
C PHE A 139 3.39 -6.00 15.53
N ILE A 140 4.19 -4.95 15.59
CA ILE A 140 5.57 -5.02 16.07
C ILE A 140 5.72 -3.87 17.07
N ASP A 141 6.05 -4.20 18.31
CA ASP A 141 6.29 -3.23 19.39
C ASP A 141 5.14 -2.20 19.54
N GLY A 142 3.89 -2.64 19.41
CA GLY A 142 2.70 -1.78 19.52
C GLY A 142 2.37 -0.96 18.26
N GLN A 143 3.21 -0.98 17.22
CA GLN A 143 2.96 -0.34 15.94
C GLN A 143 2.31 -1.30 14.95
N LEU A 144 1.28 -0.82 14.24
CA LEU A 144 0.60 -1.56 13.19
C LEU A 144 1.38 -1.47 11.87
N TYR A 145 1.49 -2.59 11.16
CA TYR A 145 2.06 -2.68 9.82
C TYR A 145 1.08 -3.31 8.85
N ARG A 146 1.15 -2.89 7.59
CA ARG A 146 0.40 -3.46 6.46
C ARG A 146 1.36 -3.95 5.36
N PRO A 147 0.89 -4.87 4.50
CA PRO A 147 1.63 -5.28 3.31
C PRO A 147 2.00 -4.08 2.46
N ALA A 148 3.26 -4.04 2.03
CA ALA A 148 3.80 -3.03 1.15
C ALA A 148 4.17 -3.66 -0.20
N GLY A 149 3.99 -2.90 -1.27
CA GLY A 149 4.54 -3.26 -2.56
C GLY A 149 6.07 -3.11 -2.56
N GLU A 150 6.75 -3.92 -3.37
CA GLU A 150 8.19 -3.82 -3.53
C GLU A 150 8.56 -2.48 -4.21
N PRO A 151 9.36 -1.62 -3.55
CA PRO A 151 9.83 -0.38 -4.15
C PRO A 151 10.76 -0.68 -5.34
N ARG A 152 10.57 0.04 -6.43
CA ARG A 152 11.27 -0.14 -7.70
C ARG A 152 11.38 1.19 -8.44
N TYR A 153 12.18 1.24 -9.50
CA TYR A 153 12.21 2.37 -10.43
C TYR A 153 11.27 2.12 -11.61
N VAL A 154 10.70 3.18 -12.16
CA VAL A 154 9.93 3.15 -13.40
C VAL A 154 10.32 4.30 -14.31
N VAL A 155 10.48 4.02 -15.59
CA VAL A 155 10.72 5.03 -16.62
C VAL A 155 9.39 5.39 -17.27
N MET A 156 8.98 6.64 -17.13
CA MET A 156 7.71 7.14 -17.64
C MET A 156 7.92 8.27 -18.63
N THR A 157 7.06 8.30 -19.66
CA THR A 157 6.97 9.39 -20.61
C THR A 157 5.64 10.11 -20.46
N PHE A 158 5.66 11.44 -20.55
CA PHE A 158 4.48 12.28 -20.43
C PHE A 158 4.29 13.08 -21.72
N GLY A 159 3.03 13.26 -22.12
CA GLY A 159 2.65 14.08 -23.27
C GLY A 159 3.25 13.64 -24.62
N LEU A 160 3.25 14.57 -25.58
CA LEU A 160 3.43 14.31 -27.01
C LEU A 160 4.90 14.33 -27.49
N SER A 161 5.89 14.34 -26.58
CA SER A 161 7.33 14.42 -26.89
C SER A 161 7.79 15.84 -27.26
N ASN A 162 9.04 16.01 -27.71
CA ASN A 162 9.67 17.31 -28.01
C ASN A 162 9.55 18.33 -26.85
N ASN A 163 9.72 17.85 -25.61
CA ASN A 163 9.54 18.59 -24.36
C ASN A 163 8.09 18.88 -23.95
N HIS A 164 7.10 18.34 -24.67
CA HIS A 164 5.72 18.37 -24.22
C HIS A 164 5.47 17.22 -23.23
N GLY A 165 5.74 17.46 -21.94
CA GLY A 165 5.55 16.53 -20.83
C GLY A 165 6.83 15.80 -20.40
N GLY A 166 7.63 15.32 -21.35
CA GLY A 166 8.99 14.84 -21.08
C GLY A 166 9.13 13.35 -20.75
N THR A 167 10.32 12.99 -20.25
CA THR A 167 10.70 11.62 -19.85
C THR A 167 11.36 11.65 -18.48
N SER A 168 10.97 10.75 -17.57
CA SER A 168 11.49 10.73 -16.20
C SER A 168 11.73 9.32 -15.67
N VAL A 169 12.75 9.17 -14.82
CA VAL A 169 12.89 8.05 -13.88
C VAL A 169 12.14 8.42 -12.60
N LEU A 170 11.26 7.54 -12.13
CA LEU A 170 10.46 7.72 -10.92
C LEU A 170 10.56 6.47 -10.02
N CYS A 171 10.13 6.60 -8.78
CA CYS A 171 9.93 5.48 -7.87
C CYS A 171 8.48 5.01 -7.92
N THR A 172 8.25 3.71 -7.75
CA THR A 172 6.93 3.12 -7.58
C THR A 172 6.99 1.85 -6.74
N ASP A 173 5.91 1.51 -6.08
CA ASP A 173 5.71 0.28 -5.31
C ASP A 173 4.63 -0.62 -5.94
N TYR A 174 4.05 -0.20 -7.06
CA TYR A 174 3.03 -0.94 -7.80
C TYR A 174 3.30 -0.97 -9.31
N SER A 175 2.70 -1.96 -9.98
CA SER A 175 2.66 -2.06 -11.44
C SER A 175 1.44 -1.34 -12.00
N ASN A 176 1.62 -0.63 -13.11
CA ASN A 176 0.57 0.03 -13.86
C ASN A 176 0.47 -0.64 -15.23
N SER A 177 -0.68 -1.23 -15.54
CA SER A 177 -0.89 -1.99 -16.79
C SER A 177 -0.77 -1.15 -18.05
N ASN A 178 -0.81 0.18 -17.95
CA ASN A 178 -0.60 1.08 -19.08
C ASN A 178 0.89 1.32 -19.38
N ILE A 179 1.80 0.82 -18.53
CA ILE A 179 3.25 0.94 -18.67
C ILE A 179 3.80 -0.46 -18.97
N LYS A 180 4.71 -0.55 -19.95
CA LYS A 180 5.35 -1.82 -20.28
C LYS A 180 6.20 -2.32 -19.11
N GLU A 181 6.21 -3.63 -18.89
CA GLU A 181 7.02 -4.28 -17.83
C GLU A 181 8.50 -3.92 -17.95
N ASP A 182 9.00 -3.83 -19.18
CA ASP A 182 10.33 -3.37 -19.58
C ASP A 182 10.75 -2.00 -19.04
N ALA A 183 9.79 -1.17 -18.61
CA ALA A 183 10.08 0.15 -18.05
C ALA A 183 10.27 0.13 -16.53
N TYR A 184 10.12 -1.01 -15.87
CA TYR A 184 10.29 -1.17 -14.42
C TYR A 184 11.64 -1.79 -14.10
N PHE A 185 12.38 -1.24 -13.16
CA PHE A 185 13.73 -1.68 -12.82
C PHE A 185 13.83 -1.92 -11.31
N SER A 186 14.58 -2.95 -10.91
CA SER A 186 14.79 -3.24 -9.48
C SER A 186 15.62 -2.14 -8.80
N LEU A 187 15.67 -2.16 -7.46
CA LEU A 187 16.47 -1.21 -6.70
C LEU A 187 17.98 -1.27 -7.02
N TYR A 188 18.46 -2.39 -7.58
CA TYR A 188 19.85 -2.55 -8.01
C TYR A 188 20.13 -1.97 -9.40
N GLN A 189 19.09 -1.53 -10.11
CA GLN A 189 19.15 -1.22 -11.53
C GLN A 189 18.97 0.28 -11.82
N LEU A 190 19.25 1.17 -10.86
CA LEU A 190 19.11 2.62 -11.05
C LEU A 190 19.89 3.13 -12.28
N ALA A 191 21.15 2.71 -12.44
CA ALA A 191 21.96 3.12 -13.57
C ALA A 191 21.37 2.65 -14.92
N GLN A 192 20.80 1.45 -14.96
CA GLN A 192 20.13 0.91 -16.15
C GLN A 192 18.85 1.69 -16.45
N ALA A 193 18.04 2.00 -15.43
CA ALA A 193 16.85 2.84 -15.57
C ALA A 193 17.21 4.23 -16.13
N GLN A 194 18.29 4.85 -15.63
CA GLN A 194 18.76 6.15 -16.09
C GLN A 194 19.24 6.11 -17.56
N GLN A 195 19.99 5.06 -17.92
CA GLN A 195 20.43 4.87 -19.30
C GLN A 195 19.25 4.65 -20.25
N TYR A 196 18.29 3.80 -19.87
CA TYR A 196 17.08 3.53 -20.64
C TYR A 196 16.26 4.82 -20.81
N ALA A 197 16.03 5.58 -19.74
CA ALA A 197 15.33 6.84 -19.78
C ALA A 197 16.02 7.87 -20.69
N GLY A 198 17.36 7.95 -20.67
CA GLY A 198 18.13 8.81 -21.56
C GLY A 198 17.94 8.46 -23.04
N ARG A 199 17.92 7.16 -23.39
CA ARG A 199 17.65 6.71 -24.77
C ARG A 199 16.24 7.12 -25.23
N ILE A 200 15.25 6.91 -24.38
CA ILE A 200 13.85 7.26 -24.66
C ILE A 200 13.70 8.77 -24.82
N ALA A 201 14.30 9.56 -23.94
CA ALA A 201 14.28 11.01 -24.02
C ALA A 201 14.91 11.52 -25.32
N ALA A 202 16.06 10.97 -25.72
CA ALA A 202 16.72 11.33 -26.98
C ALA A 202 15.86 11.00 -28.20
N ALA A 203 15.27 9.79 -28.25
CA ALA A 203 14.39 9.38 -29.34
C ALA A 203 13.12 10.25 -29.45
N ARG A 204 12.67 10.82 -28.33
CA ARG A 204 11.50 11.70 -28.22
C ARG A 204 11.82 13.19 -28.46
N GLY A 205 13.09 13.58 -28.53
CA GLY A 205 13.47 15.00 -28.57
C GLY A 205 13.23 15.76 -27.25
N ASP A 206 13.16 15.04 -26.12
CA ASP A 206 12.99 15.60 -24.78
C ASP A 206 14.34 16.10 -24.22
N THR A 207 14.88 17.18 -24.81
CA THR A 207 16.21 17.72 -24.46
C THR A 207 16.24 18.57 -23.19
N ARG A 208 15.10 19.12 -22.78
CA ARG A 208 14.93 19.99 -21.60
C ARG A 208 13.99 19.38 -20.56
N SER A 209 13.04 18.57 -20.99
CA SER A 209 12.08 17.90 -20.12
C SER A 209 12.51 16.46 -19.84
N PHE A 210 13.73 16.28 -19.35
CA PHE A 210 14.28 14.99 -18.96
C PHE A 210 14.76 15.02 -17.51
N ARG A 211 14.33 14.04 -16.70
CA ARG A 211 14.75 13.88 -15.31
C ARG A 211 15.25 12.45 -15.05
N SER A 212 16.55 12.31 -14.76
CA SER A 212 17.16 11.02 -14.44
C SER A 212 17.19 10.70 -12.95
N ASP A 213 17.04 11.70 -12.08
CA ASP A 213 17.00 11.52 -10.64
C ASP A 213 15.57 11.19 -10.16
N PRO A 214 15.33 10.01 -9.56
CA PRO A 214 14.03 9.62 -9.06
C PRO A 214 13.61 10.34 -7.76
N GLY A 215 14.52 11.06 -7.10
CA GLY A 215 14.23 11.85 -5.89
C GLY A 215 14.09 11.05 -4.59
N LEU A 216 14.31 9.73 -4.63
CA LEU A 216 14.43 8.87 -3.44
C LEU A 216 15.69 8.01 -3.56
N SER A 217 16.34 7.77 -2.43
CA SER A 217 17.41 6.79 -2.29
C SER A 217 16.92 5.58 -1.49
N PHE A 218 17.44 4.41 -1.83
CA PHE A 218 17.10 3.17 -1.16
C PHE A 218 18.36 2.48 -0.66
N GLN A 219 18.32 2.02 0.59
CA GLN A 219 19.30 1.13 1.17
C GLN A 219 18.65 -0.25 1.31
N VAL A 220 19.22 -1.26 0.65
CA VAL A 220 18.78 -2.65 0.78
C VAL A 220 19.66 -3.37 1.80
N LEU A 221 19.03 -3.92 2.83
CA LEU A 221 19.66 -4.67 3.93
C LEU A 221 19.46 -6.19 3.79
N ILE A 222 18.37 -6.61 3.15
CA ILE A 222 18.05 -8.01 2.88
C ILE A 222 17.83 -8.17 1.37
N PRO A 223 18.81 -8.67 0.61
CA PRO A 223 18.73 -8.77 -0.84
C PRO A 223 17.57 -9.63 -1.35
N GLU A 224 17.22 -10.69 -0.64
CA GLU A 224 16.16 -11.63 -1.01
C GLU A 224 14.76 -11.00 -0.98
N ALA A 225 14.63 -9.84 -0.33
CA ALA A 225 13.39 -9.08 -0.29
C ALA A 225 13.15 -8.25 -1.56
N VAL A 226 14.14 -8.14 -2.45
CA VAL A 226 14.03 -7.53 -3.77
C VAL A 226 13.85 -8.65 -4.80
N GLN A 227 12.64 -8.80 -5.32
CA GLN A 227 12.26 -9.89 -6.22
C GLN A 227 12.12 -9.45 -7.67
N ILE A 228 11.97 -8.15 -7.93
CA ILE A 228 11.87 -7.61 -9.28
C ILE A 228 13.23 -7.70 -9.95
N ASP A 229 13.23 -8.16 -11.20
CA ASP A 229 14.42 -8.24 -12.03
C ASP A 229 14.05 -7.87 -13.47
N ASN A 230 14.53 -6.72 -13.94
CA ASN A 230 14.40 -6.35 -15.34
C ASN A 230 15.53 -6.98 -16.15
N ARG A 231 15.18 -7.86 -17.07
CA ARG A 231 16.14 -8.60 -17.90
C ARG A 231 16.46 -7.95 -19.25
N ILE A 232 16.11 -6.68 -19.43
CA ILE A 232 16.48 -5.96 -20.65
C ILE A 232 18.00 -5.93 -20.77
N ASP A 233 18.47 -6.46 -21.88
CA ASP A 233 19.84 -6.26 -22.31
C ASP A 233 19.95 -4.88 -22.98
N LEU A 234 20.68 -3.97 -22.35
CA LEU A 234 20.95 -2.65 -22.90
C LEU A 234 22.11 -2.67 -23.91
N GLN A 235 22.63 -3.82 -24.33
CA GLN A 235 23.75 -3.92 -25.27
C GLN A 235 23.57 -3.12 -26.57
N VAL A 236 24.40 -2.07 -26.64
CA VAL A 236 24.99 -1.35 -27.78
C VAL A 236 24.08 -1.08 -29.00
N ALA A 237 23.39 0.06 -28.98
CA ALA A 237 23.27 0.87 -30.19
C ALA A 237 24.43 1.88 -30.15
N ALA A 238 25.48 1.58 -30.91
CA ALA A 238 26.57 2.50 -31.24
C ALA A 238 26.08 3.56 -32.23
#